data_AF-A0A2N6NHD1-F1
#
_entry.id   AF-A0A2N6NHD1-F1
#
_cell.length_a   1.000
_cell.length_b   1.000
_cell.length_c   1.000
_cell.angle_alpha   90.00
_cell.angle_beta   90.00
_cell.angle_gamma   90.00
#
_symmetry.space_group_name_H-M   'P 1'
#
loop_
_entity.id
_entity.type
_entity.pdbx_description
1 polymer ?
#
loop_
_entity_poly.entity_id
_entity_poly.type
_entity_poly.pdbx_seq_one_letter_code
_entity_poly.pdbx_strand_id
1 'polypeptide(L)' 'MKFVAVIFAVATVASSIPMEQQKCDGFCTAEHDPITCTNGIVYGNACELACNPRAFDGVTCTSGARE' A
#
# COMPACT_ATOMS: atom_id res chain seq x y z
N MET A 1 25.48 -34.55 -7.69
CA MET A 1 24.24 -34.82 -8.47
C MET A 1 22.99 -35.03 -7.59
N LYS A 2 22.94 -34.45 -6.39
CA LYS A 2 21.74 -34.42 -5.50
C LYS A 2 21.48 -33.02 -4.93
N PHE A 3 22.53 -32.21 -4.80
CA PHE A 3 22.43 -30.78 -4.48
C PHE A 3 21.87 -29.92 -5.62
N VAL A 4 22.04 -30.33 -6.89
CA VAL A 4 21.52 -29.58 -8.06
C VAL A 4 19.99 -29.62 -8.14
N ALA A 5 19.38 -30.73 -7.73
CA ALA A 5 17.92 -30.87 -7.68
C ALA A 5 17.27 -29.99 -6.60
N VAL A 6 17.98 -29.75 -5.49
CA VAL A 6 17.52 -28.88 -4.39
C VAL A 6 17.51 -27.41 -4.82
N ILE A 7 18.50 -26.97 -5.59
CA ILE A 7 18.57 -25.59 -6.10
C ILE A 7 17.44 -25.31 -7.11
N PHE A 8 17.11 -26.29 -7.96
CA PHE A 8 16.00 -26.18 -8.90
C PHE A 8 14.62 -26.10 -8.20
N ALA A 9 14.46 -26.75 -7.05
CA ALA A 9 13.22 -26.73 -6.28
C ALA A 9 12.98 -25.39 -5.57
N VAL A 10 14.04 -24.66 -5.18
CA VAL A 10 13.93 -23.35 -4.52
C VAL A 10 13.68 -22.23 -5.55
N ALA A 11 14.20 -22.36 -6.77
CA ALA A 11 14.06 -21.35 -7.81
C ALA A 11 12.62 -21.19 -8.35
N THR A 12 11.76 -22.21 -8.20
CA THR A 12 10.38 -22.18 -8.71
C THR A 12 9.35 -21.62 -7.71
N VAL A 13 9.70 -21.50 -6.43
CA VAL A 13 8.76 -21.00 -5.40
C VAL A 13 8.83 -19.49 -5.17
N ALA A 14 9.74 -18.78 -5.86
CA ALA A 14 9.96 -17.34 -5.67
C ALA A 14 8.95 -16.42 -6.37
N SER A 15 8.01 -16.96 -7.17
CA SER A 15 7.26 -16.14 -8.15
C SER A 15 5.80 -15.81 -7.80
N SER A 16 5.30 -16.10 -6.60
CA SER A 16 3.87 -15.87 -6.33
C SER A 16 3.54 -15.46 -4.90
N ILE A 17 4.25 -14.46 -4.35
CA ILE A 17 3.69 -13.72 -3.22
C ILE A 17 2.74 -12.69 -3.84
N PRO A 18 1.40 -12.89 -3.84
CA PRO A 18 0.51 -11.78 -4.14
C PRO A 18 0.75 -10.74 -3.05
N MET A 19 1.34 -9.60 -3.43
CA MET A 19 1.23 -8.41 -2.62
C MET A 19 -0.26 -8.12 -2.57
N GLU A 20 -0.90 -8.44 -1.44
CA GLU A 20 -2.32 -8.17 -1.24
C GLU A 20 -2.47 -6.65 -1.34
N GLN A 21 -2.85 -6.20 -2.54
CA GLN A 21 -3.27 -4.84 -2.79
C GLN A 21 -4.47 -4.69 -1.89
N GLN A 22 -4.30 -3.96 -0.78
CA GLN A 22 -5.35 -3.64 0.18
C GLN A 22 -6.59 -3.21 -0.61
N LYS A 23 -7.49 -4.17 -0.80
CA LYS A 23 -8.73 -3.98 -1.53
C LYS A 23 -9.62 -3.29 -0.52
N CYS A 24 -9.67 -1.97 -0.58
CA CYS A 24 -10.71 -1.28 0.14
C CYS A 24 -12.05 -1.70 -0.44
N ASP A 25 -12.92 -2.22 0.42
CA ASP A 25 -14.32 -2.55 0.10
C ASP A 25 -15.18 -1.28 -0.12
N GLY A 26 -14.55 -0.11 -0.25
CA GLY A 26 -15.19 1.15 -0.61
C GLY A 26 -15.83 1.91 0.54
N PHE A 27 -15.74 1.41 1.78
CA PHE A 27 -16.31 2.07 2.94
C PHE A 27 -15.23 2.67 3.84
N CYS A 28 -15.27 3.99 3.99
CA CYS A 28 -14.57 4.73 5.03
C CYS A 28 -15.60 5.42 5.93
N THR A 29 -15.26 5.57 7.21
CA THR A 29 -16.03 6.41 8.14
C THR A 29 -16.02 7.86 7.65
N ALA A 30 -17.08 8.62 7.94
CA ALA A 30 -17.14 10.05 7.65
C ALA A 30 -16.34 10.93 8.65
N GLU A 31 -15.36 10.32 9.33
CA GLU A 31 -14.45 11.04 10.24
C GLU A 31 -13.56 11.98 9.43
N HIS A 32 -13.33 13.17 9.94
CA HIS A 32 -12.57 14.21 9.24
C HIS A 32 -11.21 14.42 9.90
N ASP A 33 -10.19 13.75 9.37
CA ASP A 33 -8.79 13.85 9.77
C ASP A 33 -7.93 14.08 8.52
N PRO A 34 -7.83 15.33 8.03
CA PRO A 34 -7.30 15.61 6.71
C PRO A 34 -5.81 15.26 6.60
N ILE A 35 -5.45 14.60 5.50
CA ILE A 35 -4.07 14.23 5.17
C ILE A 35 -3.67 14.93 3.89
N THR A 36 -2.62 15.74 3.96
CA THR A 36 -2.10 16.50 2.80
C THR A 36 -0.88 15.82 2.21
N CYS A 37 -0.85 15.69 0.90
CA CYS A 37 0.24 15.07 0.16
C CYS A 37 1.02 16.09 -0.69
N THR A 38 2.28 15.80 -1.01
CA THR A 38 3.16 16.72 -1.78
C THR A 38 2.72 16.98 -3.21
N ASN A 39 1.83 16.14 -3.75
CA ASN A 39 1.18 16.34 -5.04
C ASN A 39 -0.06 17.25 -4.96
N GLY A 40 -0.38 17.81 -3.79
CA GLY A 40 -1.52 18.71 -3.57
C GLY A 40 -2.86 18.00 -3.35
N ILE A 41 -2.89 16.66 -3.30
CA ILE A 41 -4.10 15.91 -2.94
C ILE A 41 -4.28 15.97 -1.42
N VAL A 42 -5.53 16.20 -0.99
CA VAL A 42 -5.94 16.11 0.40
C VAL A 42 -6.95 14.98 0.53
N TYR A 43 -6.68 14.03 1.42
CA TYR A 43 -7.60 12.94 1.76
C TYR A 43 -8.36 13.32 3.03
N GLY A 44 -9.65 13.00 3.11
CA GLY A 44 -10.51 13.35 4.25
C GLY A 44 -10.16 12.59 5.52
N ASN A 45 -9.56 11.40 5.40
CA ASN A 45 -9.01 10.61 6.50
C ASN A 45 -8.00 9.56 5.99
N ALA A 46 -7.36 8.85 6.93
CA ALA A 46 -6.39 7.79 6.65
C ALA A 46 -6.97 6.60 5.87
N CYS A 47 -8.26 6.30 6.03
CA CYS A 47 -8.91 5.25 5.25
C CYS A 47 -8.97 5.65 3.78
N GLU A 48 -9.42 6.86 3.46
CA GLU A 48 -9.48 7.36 2.08
C GLU A 48 -8.10 7.37 1.40
N LEU A 49 -7.04 7.71 2.15
CA LEU A 49 -5.65 7.62 1.68
C LEU A 49 -5.26 6.17 1.35
N ALA A 50 -5.47 5.24 2.28
CA ALA A 50 -5.11 3.84 2.12
C ALA A 50 -5.87 3.15 0.98
N CYS A 51 -7.09 3.61 0.71
CA CYS A 51 -7.92 3.10 -0.38
C CYS A 51 -7.51 3.58 -1.77
N ASN A 52 -6.60 4.54 -1.87
CA ASN A 52 -6.09 4.99 -3.14
C ASN A 52 -4.76 4.27 -3.47
N PRO A 53 -4.74 3.35 -4.46
CA PRO A 53 -3.55 2.58 -4.80
C PRO A 53 -2.39 3.42 -5.36
N ARG A 54 -2.64 4.69 -5.70
CA ARG A 54 -1.64 5.64 -6.21
C ARG A 54 -1.21 6.68 -5.17
N ALA A 55 -1.70 6.59 -3.93
CA ALA A 55 -1.42 7.57 -2.88
C ALA A 55 0.09 7.73 -2.57
N PHE A 56 0.90 6.69 -2.79
CA PHE A 56 2.31 6.66 -2.41
C PHE A 56 3.29 6.56 -3.60
N ASP A 57 2.84 6.78 -4.83
CA ASP A 57 3.70 6.73 -6.03
C ASP A 57 4.63 7.95 -6.11
N GLY A 58 5.70 7.95 -5.30
CA GLY A 58 6.65 9.05 -5.19
C GLY A 58 6.12 10.27 -4.41
N VAL A 59 5.01 10.10 -3.71
CA VAL A 59 4.30 11.16 -2.98
C VAL A 59 4.45 10.93 -1.48
N THR A 60 4.75 12.00 -0.73
CA THR A 60 4.77 11.98 0.73
C THR A 60 3.53 12.66 1.26
N CYS A 61 2.86 12.03 2.22
CA CYS A 61 1.64 12.51 2.84
C CYS A 61 1.83 12.71 4.34
N THR A 62 1.30 13.80 4.88
CA THR A 62 1.34 14.15 6.31
C THR A 62 -0.08 14.36 6.81
N SER A 63 -0.45 13.69 7.90
CA SER A 63 -1.71 13.99 8.59
C SER A 63 -1.63 15.39 9.20
N GLY A 64 -2.68 16.19 9.01
CA GLY A 64 -2.76 17.58 9.46
C GLY A 64 -2.82 17.76 10.99
N ALA A 65 -2.59 16.72 11.78
CA ALA A 65 -2.66 16.73 13.25
C ALA A 65 -1.43 17.36 13.94
N ARG A 66 -0.87 18.44 13.38
CA ARG A 66 0.14 19.25 14.07
C ARG A 66 -0.19 20.73 14.01
N GLU A 67 -1.11 21.12 14.89
CA GLU A 67 -1.00 22.31 15.75
C GLU A 67 -1.46 21.93 17.16
#